data_AF-A0A0P0M176-F1
#
_entry.id   AF-A0A0P0M176-F1
#
_cell.length_a   1.000
_cell.length_b   1.000
_cell.length_c   1.000
_cell.angle_alpha   90.00
_cell.angle_beta   90.00
_cell.angle_gamma   90.00
#
_symmetry.space_group_name_H-M   'P 1'
#
loop_
_entity.id
_entity.type
_entity.pdbx_description
1 polymer ?
#
loop_
_entity_poly.entity_id
_entity_poly.type
_entity_poly.pdbx_seq_one_letter_code
_entity_poly.pdbx_strand_id
1 'polypeptide(L)' 'MELKSNEYQIECTPYGEYYAFLTDYHQCCTYGETAEEALETLSDIADEFFCEINEVYLAEEFA' A
#
# COMPACT_ATOMS: atom_id res chain seq x y z
N MET A 1 -5.63 2.01 7.30
CA MET A 1 -5.89 0.55 7.30
C MET A 1 -4.82 -0.18 8.13
N GLU A 2 -5.06 -1.38 8.67
CA GLU A 2 -3.97 -2.20 9.25
C GLU A 2 -3.44 -3.15 8.18
N LEU A 3 -2.18 -2.97 7.76
CA LEU A 3 -1.51 -3.85 6.80
C LEU A 3 -1.12 -5.19 7.44
N LYS A 4 -1.64 -6.32 6.93
CA LYS A 4 -1.18 -7.63 7.40
C LYS A 4 0.13 -8.00 6.70
N SER A 5 1.03 -8.68 7.41
CA SER A 5 2.34 -9.11 6.90
C SER A 5 2.32 -10.02 5.66
N ASN A 6 1.14 -10.52 5.26
CA ASN A 6 0.95 -11.31 4.04
C ASN A 6 0.49 -10.47 2.82
N GLU A 7 0.10 -9.21 3.04
CA GLU A 7 -0.47 -8.33 2.01
C GLU A 7 0.56 -7.36 1.42
N TYR A 8 1.74 -7.26 2.05
CA TYR A 8 2.83 -6.42 1.58
C TYR A 8 4.16 -7.16 1.54
N GLN A 9 5.07 -6.64 0.73
CA GLN A 9 6.47 -6.96 0.72
C GLN A 9 7.29 -5.69 0.94
N ILE A 10 8.47 -5.86 1.54
CA ILE A 10 9.42 -4.79 1.75
C ILE A 10 10.83 -5.28 1.42
N GLU A 11 11.56 -4.47 0.67
CA GLU A 11 12.90 -4.77 0.17
C GLU A 11 13.85 -3.62 0.46
N CYS A 12 15.10 -3.93 0.82
CA CYS A 12 16.14 -2.92 0.98
C CYS A 12 16.74 -2.58 -0.39
N THR A 13 16.70 -1.31 -0.77
CA THR A 13 17.28 -0.82 -2.02
C THR A 13 18.81 -0.76 -1.90
N PRO A 14 19.55 -0.87 -3.01
CA PRO A 14 21.01 -0.73 -2.99
C PRO A 14 21.48 0.67 -2.55
N TYR A 15 20.57 1.66 -2.48
CA TYR A 15 20.84 3.01 -2.01
C TYR A 15 20.66 3.16 -0.49
N GLY A 16 20.21 2.13 0.20
CA GLY A 16 19.98 2.11 1.65
C GLY A 16 18.58 2.52 2.08
N GLU A 17 17.66 2.71 1.13
CA GLU A 17 16.24 2.98 1.37
C GLU A 17 15.45 1.66 1.44
N TYR A 18 14.19 1.74 1.83
CA TYR A 18 13.26 0.61 1.85
C TYR A 18 12.16 0.84 0.83
N TYR A 19 11.96 -0.13 -0.05
CA TYR A 19 10.85 -0.17 -0.99
C TYR A 19 9.77 -1.10 -0.46
N ALA A 20 8.58 -0.58 -0.22
CA ALA A 20 7.43 -1.35 0.25
C ALA A 20 6.31 -1.32 -0.79
N PHE A 21 5.65 -2.46 -1.01
CA PHE A 21 4.56 -2.59 -1.98
C PHE A 21 3.57 -3.67 -1.58
N LEU A 22 2.32 -3.54 -2.04
CA LEU A 22 1.32 -4.60 -1.86
C LEU A 22 1.52 -5.73 -2.88
N THR A 23 1.43 -6.98 -2.43
CA THR A 23 1.63 -8.18 -3.27
C THR A 23 0.53 -8.37 -4.31
N ASP A 24 -0.71 -8.04 -3.97
CA ASP A 24 -1.86 -8.14 -4.89
C ASP A 24 -2.08 -6.83 -5.68
N TYR A 25 -1.56 -5.71 -5.18
CA TYR A 25 -1.79 -4.37 -5.73
C TYR A 25 -0.47 -3.60 -5.88
N HIS A 26 0.34 -3.98 -6.87
CA HIS A 26 1.64 -3.35 -7.14
C HIS A 26 1.58 -1.84 -7.41
N GLN A 27 0.40 -1.28 -7.71
CA GLN A 27 0.19 0.18 -7.83
C GLN A 27 0.37 0.90 -6.49
N CYS A 28 0.08 0.21 -5.39
CA CYS A 28 0.38 0.66 -4.04
C CYS A 28 1.83 0.31 -3.73
N CYS A 29 2.72 1.28 -3.92
CA CYS A 29 4.12 1.16 -3.56
C CYS A 29 4.70 2.49 -3.10
N THR A 30 5.72 2.43 -2.25
CA THR A 30 6.42 3.61 -1.74
C THR A 30 7.86 3.29 -1.37
N TYR A 31 8.65 4.35 -1.23
CA TYR A 31 10.00 4.31 -0.68
C TYR A 31 10.01 5.04 0.67
N GLY A 32 10.84 4.57 1.60
CA GLY A 32 11.10 5.26 2.85
C GLY A 32 12.55 5.09 3.28
N GLU A 33 13.06 6.01 4.10
CA GLU A 33 14.43 5.92 4.65
C GLU A 33 14.54 4.74 5.64
N THR A 34 13.43 4.37 6.26
CA THR A 34 13.32 3.22 7.16
C THR A 34 12.16 2.30 6.75
N ALA A 35 12.24 1.05 7.20
CA ALA A 35 11.18 0.08 6.94
C ALA A 35 9.83 0.50 7.54
N GLU A 36 9.85 1.10 8.74
CA GLU A 36 8.66 1.58 9.42
C GLU A 36 8.00 2.71 8.63
N GLU A 37 8.77 3.71 8.20
CA GLU A 37 8.29 4.83 7.40
C GLU A 37 7.69 4.38 6.06
N ALA A 38 8.35 3.43 5.38
CA ALA A 38 7.86 2.88 4.12
C ALA A 38 6.52 2.14 4.33
N LEU A 39 6.35 1.42 5.44
CA LEU A 39 5.11 0.71 5.75
C LEU A 39 3.98 1.64 6.21
N GLU A 40 4.28 2.65 7.01
CA GLU A 40 3.30 3.67 7.40
C GLU A 40 2.76 4.39 6.17
N THR A 41 3.66 4.82 5.28
CA THR A 41 3.27 5.48 4.03
C THR A 41 2.49 4.53 3.10
N LEU A 42 2.92 3.27 2.99
CA LEU A 42 2.21 2.26 2.20
C LEU A 42 0.79 2.03 2.71
N SER A 43 0.59 2.06 4.02
CA SER A 43 -0.72 1.92 4.66
C SER A 43 -1.65 3.07 4.28
N ASP A 44 -1.14 4.30 4.24
CA ASP A 44 -1.92 5.49 3.85
C ASP A 44 -2.33 5.42 2.37
N ILE A 45 -1.38 5.05 1.50
CA ILE A 45 -1.64 4.83 0.06
C ILE A 45 -2.65 3.72 -0.17
N ALA A 46 -2.53 2.61 0.55
CA ALA A 46 -3.46 1.50 0.47
C ALA A 46 -4.86 1.93 0.92
N ASP A 47 -4.97 2.66 2.04
CA ASP A 47 -6.24 3.15 2.55
C ASP A 47 -6.94 4.08 1.55
N GLU A 48 -6.19 5.02 0.95
CA GLU A 48 -6.70 5.91 -0.11
C GLU A 48 -7.17 5.10 -1.34
N PHE A 49 -6.33 4.19 -1.83
CA PHE A 49 -6.63 3.35 -2.99
C PHE A 49 -7.87 2.48 -2.77
N PHE A 50 -7.99 1.83 -1.60
CA PHE A 50 -9.15 1.03 -1.27
C PHE A 50 -10.39 1.88 -0.99
N CYS A 51 -10.27 3.08 -0.45
CA CYS A 51 -11.39 4.00 -0.31
C CYS A 51 -11.92 4.42 -1.68
N GLU A 52 -11.04 4.80 -2.62
CA GLU A 52 -11.43 5.13 -4.00
C GLU A 52 -12.09 3.95 -4.71
N ILE A 53 -11.50 2.75 -4.61
CA ILE A 53 -12.10 1.53 -5.18
C ILE A 53 -13.45 1.24 -4.51
N ASN A 54 -13.55 1.33 -3.20
CA ASN A 54 -14.78 1.05 -2.48
C ASN A 54 -15.89 2.06 -2.83
N GLU A 55 -15.58 3.33 -3.05
CA GLU A 55 -16.54 4.31 -3.59
C GLU A 55 -17.02 3.93 -4.99
N VAL A 56 -16.14 3.43 -5.86
CA VAL A 56 -16.51 2.97 -7.20
C VAL A 56 -17.37 1.69 -7.15
N TYR A 57 -17.01 0.71 -6.32
CA TYR A 57 -17.75 -0.55 -6.20
C TYR A 57 -19.08 -0.42 -5.45
N LEU A 58 -19.21 0.46 -4.44
CA LEU A 58 -20.50 0.77 -3.80
C LEU A 58 -21.46 1.50 -4.74
N ALA A 59 -20.94 2.27 -5.70
CA ALA A 59 -21.76 2.92 -6.71
C ALA A 59 -22.33 1.94 -7.75
N GLU A 60 -21.69 0.77 -7.96
CA GLU A 60 -22.12 -0.22 -8.95
C GLU A 60 -23.11 -1.29 -8.42
N GLU A 61 -23.28 -1.48 -7.11
CA GLU A 61 -24.31 -2.39 -6.55
C GLU A 61 -25.73 -1.77 -6.50
N PHE A 62 -25.86 -0.47 -6.78
CA PHE A 62 -27.15 0.25 -6.79
C PHE A 62 -27.63 0.72 -8.18
N ALA A 63 -27.04 0.23 -9.28
CA ALA A 63 -27.46 0.56 -10.65
C ALA A 63 -28.31 -0.53 -11.32
#